data_AF-A0A1C6R410-F1
#
_entry.id   AF-A0A1C6R410-F1
#
_cell.length_a   1.000
_cell.length_b   1.000
_cell.length_c   1.000
_cell.angle_alpha   90.00
_cell.angle_beta   90.00
_cell.angle_gamma   90.00
#
_symmetry.space_group_name_H-M   'P 1'
#
loop_
_entity.id
_entity.type
_entity.pdbx_description
1 polymer ?
#
loop_
_entity_poly.entity_id
_entity_poly.type
_entity_poly.pdbx_seq_one_letter_code
_entity_poly.pdbx_strand_id
1 'polypeptide(L)'
;MASKLLQKAAAAAPPAKAGRGGLQKAADRADPADTALGLVPLPRAAHEGTAEERLAVVEGIIGKAQDNAELTVRQAKDKFSREAGPALALIHDDELWRPDYESFVDYVKQRWDYSSTHGYLLVATAKVQKALPEGTSANTGHVQVLAPVLRHNGLEAVSEAWAKSEKRNGQPTATTLKAAVDDLGFGKPKQAIQGEVLSSTNHAATTPGAVGQLENAVALAKKHLTRGLVKKAFEESPEDTRRLAEEVASWAATVTKAAK
;
A
#
# COMPACT_ATOMS: atom_id res chain seq x y z
N MET A 1 -9.66 -7.58 66.76
CA MET A 1 -11.01 -7.75 67.33
C MET A 1 -11.35 -6.52 68.17
N ALA A 2 -12.11 -5.59 67.62
CA ALA A 2 -12.78 -4.53 68.37
C ALA A 2 -14.11 -4.22 67.66
N SER A 3 -15.18 -4.51 68.40
CA SER A 3 -16.61 -4.24 68.24
C SER A 3 -16.96 -3.14 67.22
N LYS A 4 -17.80 -3.33 66.19
CA LYS A 4 -19.23 -3.72 66.21
C LYS A 4 -19.99 -3.20 67.43
N LEU A 5 -20.40 -1.92 67.38
CA LEU A 5 -21.60 -1.39 68.04
C LEU A 5 -21.81 0.07 67.58
N LEU A 6 -22.62 0.26 66.54
CA LEU A 6 -23.69 1.27 66.48
C LEU A 6 -24.33 1.23 65.09
N GLN A 7 -25.44 0.51 65.07
CA GLN A 7 -26.34 0.32 63.95
C GLN A 7 -27.42 1.42 64.01
N LYS A 8 -27.81 1.89 62.82
CA LYS A 8 -29.20 2.20 62.43
C LYS A 8 -29.83 3.54 62.90
N ALA A 9 -30.12 4.38 61.90
CA ALA A 9 -31.46 4.82 61.48
C ALA A 9 -31.58 6.34 61.29
N ALA A 10 -31.72 6.76 60.03
CA ALA A 10 -32.68 7.80 59.62
C ALA A 10 -32.74 7.83 58.09
N ALA A 11 -33.83 7.30 57.54
CA ALA A 11 -34.25 7.52 56.16
C ALA A 11 -35.04 8.84 56.10
N ALA A 12 -34.76 9.71 55.13
CA ALA A 12 -35.73 10.63 54.53
C ALA A 12 -35.13 11.41 53.34
N ALA A 13 -35.91 11.49 52.26
CA ALA A 13 -35.87 12.43 51.14
C ALA A 13 -34.84 12.22 50.01
N PRO A 14 -35.28 11.90 48.76
CA PRO A 14 -34.45 11.98 47.57
C PRO A 14 -34.27 13.44 47.10
N PRO A 15 -33.06 13.89 46.74
CA PRO A 15 -32.91 15.18 46.08
C PRO A 15 -33.41 15.12 44.63
N ALA A 16 -34.06 16.22 44.24
CA ALA A 16 -34.80 16.43 43.01
C ALA A 16 -34.02 16.11 41.72
N LYS A 17 -34.72 15.47 40.77
CA LYS A 17 -34.34 15.42 39.35
C LYS A 17 -34.40 16.83 38.76
N ALA A 18 -33.27 17.53 38.68
CA ALA A 18 -33.12 18.67 37.79
C ALA A 18 -32.85 18.15 36.38
N GLY A 19 -33.82 18.35 35.48
CA GLY A 19 -33.69 17.99 34.07
C GLY A 19 -32.60 18.80 33.39
N ARG A 20 -31.58 18.11 32.85
CA ARG A 20 -30.79 18.61 31.72
C ARG A 20 -31.45 18.14 30.43
N GLY A 21 -32.63 18.70 30.17
CA GLY A 21 -33.22 18.72 28.84
C GLY A 21 -32.85 20.04 28.19
N GLY A 22 -32.32 19.99 26.96
CA GLY A 22 -32.34 21.15 26.05
C GLY A 22 -31.02 21.89 25.84
N LEU A 23 -29.99 21.22 25.28
CA LEU A 23 -28.95 21.90 24.47
C LEU A 23 -28.55 21.16 23.19
N GLN A 24 -29.29 20.11 22.79
CA GLN A 24 -28.93 19.28 21.62
C GLN A 24 -29.83 19.49 20.38
N LYS A 25 -30.42 20.68 20.18
CA LYS A 25 -31.29 20.90 19.00
C LYS A 25 -31.27 22.34 18.48
N ALA A 26 -30.13 22.75 17.92
CA ALA A 26 -30.04 23.92 17.04
C ALA A 26 -28.88 23.82 16.02
N ALA A 27 -28.35 22.63 15.75
CA ALA A 27 -27.33 22.42 14.70
C ALA A 27 -27.86 21.68 13.46
N ASP A 28 -29.07 21.11 13.53
CA ASP A 28 -29.71 20.39 12.42
C ASP A 28 -30.76 21.28 11.73
N ARG A 29 -30.29 22.21 10.89
CA ARG A 29 -30.97 22.74 9.69
C ARG A 29 -30.14 23.89 9.11
N ALA A 30 -28.94 23.58 8.65
CA ALA A 30 -28.34 24.37 7.59
C ALA A 30 -28.43 23.52 6.32
N ASP A 31 -29.22 23.98 5.37
CA ASP A 31 -29.32 23.42 4.03
C ASP A 31 -27.93 23.49 3.38
N PRO A 32 -27.28 22.36 3.01
CA PRO A 32 -25.88 22.36 2.57
C PRO A 32 -25.66 23.00 1.19
N ALA A 33 -26.72 23.46 0.53
CA ALA A 33 -26.65 23.94 -0.85
C ALA A 33 -26.34 25.44 -1.00
N ASP A 34 -26.32 26.24 0.08
CA ASP A 34 -26.28 27.71 -0.05
C ASP A 34 -25.21 28.44 0.77
N THR A 35 -24.16 27.75 1.23
CA THR A 35 -22.98 28.42 1.80
C THR A 35 -21.94 28.68 0.72
N ALA A 36 -22.07 29.81 0.04
CA ALA A 36 -21.08 30.32 -0.89
C ALA A 36 -19.73 30.48 -0.17
N LEU A 37 -18.79 29.57 -0.44
CA LEU A 37 -17.51 29.37 0.27
C LEU A 37 -17.73 29.06 1.76
N GLY A 38 -17.90 27.78 2.12
CA GLY A 38 -18.10 27.28 3.49
C GLY A 38 -16.99 27.63 4.51
N LEU A 39 -16.81 28.92 4.79
CA LEU A 39 -15.89 29.45 5.79
C LEU A 39 -16.47 29.09 7.16
N VAL A 40 -15.72 28.29 7.90
CA VAL A 40 -16.05 27.98 9.30
C VAL A 40 -15.79 29.25 10.11
N PRO A 41 -16.82 29.85 10.75
CA PRO A 41 -16.61 31.05 11.55
C PRO A 41 -15.71 30.73 12.74
N LEU A 42 -14.79 31.66 13.05
CA LEU A 42 -13.90 31.52 14.20
C LEU A 42 -14.70 31.54 15.51
N PRO A 43 -14.30 30.74 16.52
CA PRO A 43 -14.95 30.76 17.82
C PRO A 43 -14.70 32.10 18.52
N ARG A 44 -15.62 32.54 19.39
CA ARG A 44 -15.47 33.82 20.14
C ARG A 44 -14.15 33.92 20.91
N ALA A 45 -13.65 32.82 21.44
CA ALA A 45 -12.35 32.75 22.12
C ALA A 45 -11.16 33.16 21.24
N ALA A 46 -11.30 33.15 19.91
CA ALA A 46 -10.28 33.68 18.99
C ALA A 46 -10.21 35.22 19.01
N HIS A 47 -11.21 35.90 19.58
CA HIS A 47 -11.32 37.36 19.66
C HIS A 47 -11.20 37.90 21.08
N GLU A 48 -11.27 37.05 22.09
CA GLU A 48 -11.31 37.41 23.51
C GLU A 48 -10.00 37.01 24.22
N GLY A 49 -9.62 37.74 25.28
CA GLY A 49 -8.41 37.45 26.06
C GLY A 49 -7.13 38.16 25.58
N THR A 50 -6.01 37.76 26.17
CA THR A 50 -4.67 38.28 25.83
C THR A 50 -4.26 37.88 24.41
N ALA A 51 -3.26 38.57 23.85
CA ALA A 51 -2.76 38.24 22.51
C ALA A 51 -2.22 36.80 22.42
N GLU A 52 -1.60 36.31 23.50
CA GLU A 52 -1.05 34.95 23.59
C GLU A 52 -2.15 33.89 23.61
N GLU A 53 -3.22 34.11 24.39
CA GLU A 53 -4.37 33.20 24.44
C GLU A 53 -5.08 33.12 23.08
N ARG A 54 -5.27 34.27 22.41
CA ARG A 54 -5.87 34.29 21.06
C ARG A 54 -5.00 33.59 20.03
N LEU A 55 -3.68 33.79 20.07
CA LEU A 55 -2.73 33.12 19.17
C LEU A 55 -2.82 31.61 19.34
N ALA A 56 -2.78 31.10 20.58
CA ALA A 56 -2.89 29.68 20.86
C ALA A 56 -4.21 29.07 20.33
N VAL A 57 -5.33 29.79 20.45
CA VAL A 57 -6.62 29.35 19.89
C VAL A 57 -6.58 29.28 18.37
N VAL A 58 -6.03 30.30 17.69
CA VAL A 58 -5.95 30.34 16.22
C VAL A 58 -4.99 29.28 15.68
N GLU A 59 -3.81 29.10 16.29
CA GLU A 59 -2.88 28.04 15.92
C GLU A 59 -3.50 26.65 16.10
N GLY A 60 -4.26 26.45 17.19
CA GLY A 60 -5.01 25.21 17.40
C GLY A 60 -6.09 24.96 16.34
N ILE A 61 -6.72 26.01 15.79
CA ILE A 61 -7.66 25.90 14.66
C ILE A 61 -6.92 25.54 13.38
N ILE A 62 -5.79 26.19 13.11
CA ILE A 62 -4.96 25.91 11.92
C ILE A 62 -4.47 24.46 11.95
N GLY A 63 -3.95 23.97 13.08
CA GLY A 63 -3.50 22.59 13.23
C GLY A 63 -4.62 21.58 12.95
N LYS A 64 -5.81 21.78 13.54
CA LYS A 64 -6.97 20.93 13.26
C LYS A 64 -7.41 20.97 11.79
N ALA A 65 -7.33 22.13 11.15
CA ALA A 65 -7.67 22.27 9.74
C ALA A 65 -6.67 21.51 8.85
N GLN A 66 -5.38 21.55 9.18
CA GLN A 66 -4.34 20.76 8.51
C GLN A 66 -4.58 19.26 8.68
N ASP A 67 -4.81 18.79 9.92
CA ASP A 67 -5.08 17.37 10.21
C ASP A 67 -6.31 16.86 9.42
N ASN A 68 -7.38 17.66 9.37
CA ASN A 68 -8.60 17.32 8.64
C ASN A 68 -8.37 17.27 7.12
N ALA A 69 -7.59 18.19 6.58
CA ALA A 69 -7.25 18.21 5.16
C ALA A 69 -6.44 16.95 4.79
N GLU A 70 -5.43 16.61 5.59
CA GLU A 70 -4.63 15.39 5.39
C GLU A 70 -5.48 14.12 5.48
N LEU A 71 -6.37 14.03 6.47
CA LEU A 71 -7.30 12.91 6.62
C LEU A 71 -8.21 12.79 5.39
N THR A 72 -8.75 13.89 4.90
CA THR A 72 -9.63 13.93 3.72
C THR A 72 -8.89 13.44 2.48
N VAL A 73 -7.67 13.94 2.24
CA VAL A 73 -6.83 13.50 1.11
C VAL A 73 -6.53 12.01 1.21
N ARG A 74 -6.21 11.52 2.41
CA ARG A 74 -5.96 10.09 2.64
C ARG A 74 -7.19 9.24 2.33
N GLN A 75 -8.36 9.62 2.86
CA GLN A 75 -9.62 8.92 2.60
C GLN A 75 -9.99 8.91 1.11
N ALA A 76 -9.77 10.03 0.41
CA ALA A 76 -10.00 10.13 -1.02
C ALA A 76 -9.08 9.18 -1.80
N LYS A 77 -7.79 9.11 -1.46
CA LYS A 77 -6.83 8.17 -2.07
C LYS A 77 -7.19 6.71 -1.80
N ASP A 78 -7.58 6.39 -0.57
CA ASP A 78 -7.99 5.03 -0.19
C ASP A 78 -9.28 4.61 -0.92
N LYS A 79 -10.25 5.52 -1.05
CA LYS A 79 -11.47 5.30 -1.83
C LYS A 79 -11.14 5.06 -3.30
N PHE A 80 -10.36 5.95 -3.92
CA PHE A 80 -9.95 5.81 -5.30
C PHE A 80 -9.24 4.47 -5.55
N SER A 81 -8.30 4.09 -4.68
CA SER A 81 -7.54 2.83 -4.84
C SER A 81 -8.44 1.58 -4.73
N ARG A 82 -9.46 1.60 -3.87
CA ARG A 82 -10.44 0.50 -3.74
C ARG A 82 -11.35 0.35 -4.95
N GLU A 83 -11.67 1.45 -5.63
CA GLU A 83 -12.56 1.44 -6.79
C GLU A 83 -11.77 1.20 -8.09
N ALA A 84 -10.69 1.95 -8.31
CA ALA A 84 -9.89 1.88 -9.52
C ALA A 84 -8.99 0.65 -9.56
N GLY A 85 -8.46 0.21 -8.40
CA GLY A 85 -7.52 -0.92 -8.33
C GLY A 85 -8.08 -2.21 -8.94
N PRO A 86 -9.27 -2.71 -8.52
CA PRO A 86 -9.87 -3.92 -9.09
C PRO A 86 -10.17 -3.79 -10.59
N ALA A 87 -10.67 -2.63 -11.04
CA ALA A 87 -10.92 -2.38 -12.45
C ALA A 87 -9.63 -2.40 -13.28
N LEU A 88 -8.58 -1.76 -12.77
CA LEU A 88 -7.27 -1.74 -13.42
C LEU A 88 -6.61 -3.12 -13.41
N ALA A 89 -6.80 -3.91 -12.35
CA ALA A 89 -6.34 -5.30 -12.29
C ALA A 89 -7.05 -6.18 -13.33
N LEU A 90 -8.35 -6.00 -13.54
CA LEU A 90 -9.10 -6.71 -14.59
C LEU A 90 -8.57 -6.34 -15.98
N ILE A 91 -8.40 -5.04 -16.26
CA ILE A 91 -7.84 -4.54 -17.53
C ILE A 91 -6.44 -5.12 -17.79
N HIS A 92 -5.62 -5.19 -16.74
CA HIS A 92 -4.28 -5.76 -16.82
C HIS A 92 -4.31 -7.27 -17.08
N ASP A 93 -5.08 -8.02 -16.27
CA ASP A 93 -5.06 -9.48 -16.26
C ASP A 93 -5.72 -10.08 -17.52
N ASP A 94 -6.75 -9.42 -18.06
CA ASP A 94 -7.42 -9.83 -19.30
C ASP A 94 -6.82 -9.17 -20.55
N GLU A 95 -5.70 -8.44 -20.40
CA GLU A 95 -5.01 -7.70 -21.47
C GLU A 95 -5.92 -6.79 -22.30
N LEU A 96 -6.95 -6.18 -21.69
CA LEU A 96 -7.96 -5.38 -22.39
C LEU A 96 -7.40 -4.10 -23.05
N TRP A 97 -6.17 -3.71 -22.71
CA TRP A 97 -5.44 -2.60 -23.30
C TRP A 97 -4.77 -2.96 -24.64
N ARG A 98 -4.57 -4.24 -24.94
CA ARG A 98 -3.79 -4.72 -26.08
C ARG A 98 -4.28 -4.25 -27.47
N PRO A 99 -5.58 -4.00 -27.72
CA PRO A 99 -6.04 -3.53 -29.04
C PRO A 99 -5.45 -2.19 -29.47
N ASP A 100 -5.24 -1.27 -28.53
CA ASP A 100 -4.90 0.13 -28.83
C ASP A 100 -3.53 0.56 -28.25
N TYR A 101 -2.91 -0.27 -27.42
CA TYR A 101 -1.69 0.09 -26.69
C TYR A 101 -0.63 -1.02 -26.78
N GLU A 102 0.64 -0.63 -26.99
CA GLU A 102 1.77 -1.56 -27.11
C GLU A 102 2.09 -2.28 -25.79
N SER A 103 1.87 -1.61 -24.66
CA SER A 103 2.05 -2.17 -23.33
C SER A 103 1.01 -1.63 -22.34
N PHE A 104 0.81 -2.36 -21.24
CA PHE A 104 0.02 -1.86 -20.11
C PHE A 104 0.57 -0.52 -19.56
N VAL A 105 1.88 -0.32 -19.62
CA VAL A 105 2.52 0.93 -19.17
C VAL A 105 2.10 2.09 -20.06
N ASP A 106 2.05 1.88 -21.37
CA ASP A 106 1.60 2.90 -22.32
C ASP A 106 0.12 3.22 -22.11
N TYR A 107 -0.70 2.21 -21.85
CA TYR A 107 -2.10 2.39 -21.48
C TYR A 107 -2.26 3.29 -20.25
N VAL A 108 -1.61 2.95 -19.13
CA VAL A 108 -1.80 3.74 -17.88
C VAL A 108 -1.24 5.14 -17.99
N LYS A 109 -0.15 5.33 -18.75
CA LYS A 109 0.45 6.64 -18.98
C LYS A 109 -0.42 7.50 -19.89
N GLN A 110 -0.87 6.98 -21.02
CA GLN A 110 -1.63 7.76 -22.00
C GLN A 110 -3.07 8.03 -21.55
N ARG A 111 -3.72 7.07 -20.89
CA ARG A 111 -5.14 7.20 -20.51
C ARG A 111 -5.35 7.93 -19.19
N TRP A 112 -4.43 7.75 -18.23
CA TRP A 112 -4.61 8.19 -16.86
C TRP A 112 -3.48 9.10 -16.33
N ASP A 113 -2.47 9.39 -17.16
CA ASP A 113 -1.26 10.13 -16.78
C ASP A 113 -0.53 9.54 -15.56
N TYR A 114 -0.55 8.20 -15.45
CA TYR A 114 0.11 7.49 -14.36
C TYR A 114 1.51 7.02 -14.75
N SER A 115 2.41 7.06 -13.76
CA SER A 115 3.69 6.37 -13.89
C SER A 115 3.48 4.84 -13.93
N SER A 116 4.40 4.14 -14.59
CA SER A 116 4.38 2.67 -14.63
C SER A 116 4.30 2.07 -13.22
N THR A 117 5.13 2.59 -12.30
CA THR A 117 5.16 2.16 -10.90
C THR A 117 3.82 2.35 -10.21
N HIS A 118 3.15 3.48 -10.44
CA HIS A 118 1.86 3.74 -9.81
C HIS A 118 0.76 2.82 -10.36
N GLY A 119 0.72 2.61 -11.68
CA GLY A 119 -0.22 1.68 -12.31
C GLY A 119 -0.08 0.26 -11.78
N TYR A 120 1.14 -0.28 -11.74
CA TYR A 120 1.38 -1.61 -11.17
C TYR A 120 1.12 -1.68 -9.66
N LEU A 121 1.38 -0.60 -8.92
CA LEU A 121 1.07 -0.56 -7.49
C LEU A 121 -0.44 -0.66 -7.23
N LEU A 122 -1.27 0.01 -8.03
CA LEU A 122 -2.74 -0.09 -7.92
C LEU A 122 -3.22 -1.52 -8.20
N VAL A 123 -2.69 -2.16 -9.25
CA VAL A 123 -2.98 -3.57 -9.56
C VAL A 123 -2.56 -4.48 -8.39
N ALA A 124 -1.34 -4.33 -7.88
CA ALA A 124 -0.83 -5.13 -6.77
C ALA A 124 -1.64 -4.91 -5.49
N THR A 125 -2.03 -3.67 -5.20
CA THR A 125 -2.86 -3.31 -4.04
C THR A 125 -4.20 -4.04 -4.13
N ALA A 126 -4.88 -3.99 -5.28
CA ALA A 126 -6.15 -4.68 -5.47
C ALA A 126 -6.04 -6.19 -5.27
N LYS A 127 -4.97 -6.81 -5.79
CA LYS A 127 -4.73 -8.24 -5.63
C LYS A 127 -4.44 -8.65 -4.19
N VAL A 128 -3.63 -7.87 -3.47
CA VAL A 128 -3.37 -8.08 -2.02
C VAL A 128 -4.67 -7.90 -1.23
N GLN A 129 -5.45 -6.87 -1.54
CA GLN A 129 -6.68 -6.54 -0.84
C GLN A 129 -7.73 -7.65 -0.90
N LYS A 130 -7.76 -8.44 -1.99
CA LYS A 130 -8.63 -9.62 -2.12
C LYS A 130 -8.32 -10.73 -1.11
N ALA A 131 -7.10 -10.79 -0.58
CA ALA A 131 -6.69 -11.78 0.42
C ALA A 131 -6.95 -11.32 1.87
N LEU A 132 -7.27 -10.05 2.09
CA LEU A 132 -7.43 -9.48 3.43
C LEU A 132 -8.87 -9.60 3.92
N PRO A 133 -9.10 -9.62 5.25
CA PRO A 133 -10.44 -9.59 5.82
C PRO A 133 -11.24 -8.38 5.33
N GLU A 134 -12.56 -8.55 5.20
CA GLU A 134 -13.46 -7.48 4.80
C GLU A 134 -13.33 -6.27 5.74
N GLY A 135 -13.37 -5.05 5.17
CA GLY A 135 -13.19 -3.80 5.92
C GLY A 135 -11.73 -3.44 6.21
N THR A 136 -10.76 -4.30 5.90
CA THR A 136 -9.33 -4.02 6.03
C THR A 136 -8.83 -3.21 4.84
N SER A 137 -7.84 -2.33 5.01
CA SER A 137 -7.17 -1.62 3.91
C SER A 137 -5.65 -1.83 3.97
N ALA A 138 -5.06 -2.26 2.86
CA ALA A 138 -3.61 -2.34 2.72
C ALA A 138 -3.03 -1.00 2.26
N ASN A 139 -2.10 -0.43 3.02
CA ASN A 139 -1.31 0.71 2.56
C ASN A 139 -0.12 0.25 1.69
N THR A 140 0.60 1.20 1.07
CA THR A 140 1.76 0.92 0.22
C THR A 140 2.82 0.05 0.89
N GLY A 141 3.12 0.29 2.18
CA GLY A 141 4.10 -0.50 2.93
C GLY A 141 3.67 -1.95 3.12
N HIS A 142 2.37 -2.18 3.37
CA HIS A 142 1.81 -3.54 3.44
C HIS A 142 1.91 -4.24 2.08
N VAL A 143 1.55 -3.54 0.99
CA VAL A 143 1.58 -4.10 -0.37
C VAL A 143 3.01 -4.44 -0.80
N GLN A 144 4.01 -3.64 -0.45
CA GLN A 144 5.42 -3.94 -0.78
C GLN A 144 5.90 -5.25 -0.15
N VAL A 145 5.42 -5.57 1.07
CA VAL A 145 5.76 -6.82 1.76
C VAL A 145 4.94 -7.99 1.22
N LEU A 146 3.64 -7.79 0.98
CA LEU A 146 2.71 -8.86 0.65
C LEU A 146 2.60 -9.18 -0.84
N ALA A 147 2.92 -8.25 -1.74
CA ALA A 147 2.87 -8.51 -3.17
C ALA A 147 3.86 -9.62 -3.62
N PRO A 148 5.11 -9.68 -3.12
CA PRO A 148 5.98 -10.84 -3.36
C PRO A 148 5.39 -12.15 -2.84
N VAL A 149 4.83 -12.15 -1.62
CA VAL A 149 4.19 -13.33 -1.02
C VAL A 149 3.03 -13.79 -1.89
N LEU A 150 2.21 -12.87 -2.37
CA LEU A 150 1.10 -13.18 -3.26
C LEU A 150 1.59 -13.85 -4.55
N ARG A 151 2.65 -13.32 -5.17
CA ARG A 151 3.21 -13.87 -6.41
C ARG A 151 3.82 -15.26 -6.24
N HIS A 152 4.43 -15.56 -5.10
CA HIS A 152 5.20 -16.79 -4.90
C HIS A 152 4.45 -17.87 -4.11
N ASN A 153 3.49 -17.47 -3.27
CA ASN A 153 2.83 -18.35 -2.30
C ASN A 153 1.29 -18.28 -2.38
N GLY A 154 0.72 -17.33 -3.12
CA GLY A 154 -0.73 -17.22 -3.34
C GLY A 154 -1.49 -16.43 -2.27
N LEU A 155 -2.82 -16.38 -2.42
CA LEU A 155 -3.72 -15.57 -1.58
C LEU A 155 -3.77 -16.06 -0.13
N GLU A 156 -3.77 -17.38 0.09
CA GLU A 156 -3.82 -17.97 1.44
C GLU A 156 -2.62 -17.56 2.29
N ALA A 157 -1.42 -17.57 1.70
CA ALA A 157 -0.20 -17.14 2.38
C ALA A 157 -0.23 -15.65 2.78
N VAL A 158 -0.85 -14.80 1.96
CA VAL A 158 -1.06 -13.38 2.30
C VAL A 158 -1.99 -13.24 3.50
N SER A 159 -3.11 -13.96 3.50
CA SER A 159 -4.08 -13.97 4.61
C SER A 159 -3.44 -14.49 5.91
N GLU A 160 -2.65 -15.56 5.83
CA GLU A 160 -1.96 -16.12 6.98
C GLU A 160 -0.90 -15.16 7.55
N ALA A 161 -0.10 -14.54 6.68
CA ALA A 161 0.87 -13.53 7.09
C ALA A 161 0.19 -12.32 7.76
N TRP A 162 -0.96 -11.91 7.24
CA TRP A 162 -1.77 -10.84 7.83
C TRP A 162 -2.25 -11.21 9.23
N ALA A 163 -2.95 -12.35 9.37
CA ALA A 163 -3.49 -12.83 10.64
C ALA A 163 -2.38 -13.05 11.70
N LYS A 164 -1.20 -13.53 11.28
CA LYS A 164 -0.05 -13.68 12.17
C LYS A 164 0.50 -12.32 12.62
N SER A 165 0.53 -11.33 11.74
CA SER A 165 0.92 -9.97 12.10
C SER A 165 -0.07 -9.31 13.07
N GLU A 166 -1.38 -9.51 12.88
CA GLU A 166 -2.43 -8.99 13.79
C GLU A 166 -2.25 -9.52 15.21
N LYS A 167 -1.96 -10.82 15.36
CA LYS A 167 -1.73 -11.44 16.68
C LYS A 167 -0.54 -10.85 17.45
N ARG A 168 0.40 -10.18 16.77
CA ARG A 168 1.59 -9.59 17.40
C ARG A 168 1.28 -8.25 18.06
N ASN A 169 0.69 -7.32 17.30
CA ASN A 169 0.55 -5.92 17.71
C ASN A 169 -0.88 -5.37 17.59
N GLY A 170 -1.88 -6.20 17.30
CA GLY A 170 -3.27 -5.79 17.05
C GLY A 170 -3.47 -5.15 15.68
N GLN A 171 -2.63 -4.19 15.28
CA GLN A 171 -2.62 -3.60 13.94
C GLN A 171 -1.37 -4.00 13.16
N PRO A 172 -1.52 -4.61 11.97
CA PRO A 172 -0.39 -4.92 11.11
C PRO A 172 0.33 -3.66 10.65
N THR A 173 1.65 -3.69 10.77
CA THR A 173 2.58 -2.72 10.22
C THR A 173 3.46 -3.42 9.19
N ALA A 174 4.15 -2.68 8.33
CA ALA A 174 5.10 -3.28 7.39
C ALA A 174 6.18 -4.13 8.12
N THR A 175 6.65 -3.67 9.27
CA THR A 175 7.65 -4.38 10.09
C THR A 175 7.12 -5.70 10.65
N THR A 176 5.90 -5.69 11.21
CA THR A 176 5.30 -6.92 11.77
C THR A 176 4.87 -7.89 10.70
N LEU A 177 4.43 -7.40 9.54
CA LEU A 177 4.14 -8.23 8.36
C LEU A 177 5.42 -8.89 7.85
N LYS A 178 6.53 -8.15 7.76
CA LYS A 178 7.81 -8.73 7.34
C LYS A 178 8.24 -9.85 8.29
N ALA A 179 8.17 -9.60 9.60
CA ALA A 179 8.47 -10.63 10.60
C ALA A 179 7.54 -11.86 10.46
N ALA A 180 6.24 -11.64 10.22
CA ALA A 180 5.29 -12.73 10.01
C ALA A 180 5.60 -13.55 8.75
N VAL A 181 5.93 -12.88 7.64
CA VAL A 181 6.34 -13.50 6.36
C VAL A 181 7.61 -14.33 6.54
N ASP A 182 8.60 -13.79 7.27
CA ASP A 182 9.85 -14.48 7.55
C ASP A 182 9.62 -15.73 8.42
N ASP A 183 8.82 -15.62 9.50
CA ASP A 183 8.49 -16.75 10.36
C ASP A 183 7.73 -17.87 9.65
N LEU A 184 6.88 -17.53 8.69
CA LEU A 184 6.10 -18.47 7.89
C LEU A 184 6.92 -19.06 6.73
N GLY A 185 8.15 -18.56 6.51
CA GLY A 185 9.01 -19.01 5.42
C GLY A 185 8.55 -18.54 4.04
N PHE A 186 7.68 -17.53 3.97
CA PHE A 186 7.19 -16.96 2.70
C PHE A 186 8.16 -15.96 2.06
N GLY A 187 9.25 -15.58 2.75
CA GLY A 187 10.25 -14.63 2.27
C GLY A 187 11.19 -15.17 1.19
N LYS A 188 11.22 -16.49 0.95
CA LYS A 188 12.02 -17.11 -0.12
C LYS A 188 11.08 -17.62 -1.21
N PRO A 189 11.38 -17.38 -2.51
CA PRO A 189 10.64 -18.04 -3.57
C PRO A 189 10.76 -19.54 -3.32
N LYS A 190 9.62 -20.22 -3.14
CA LYS A 190 9.58 -21.68 -3.02
C LYS A 190 10.27 -22.20 -4.28
N GLN A 191 11.49 -22.76 -4.16
CA GLN A 191 12.11 -23.46 -5.26
C GLN A 191 11.06 -24.45 -5.75
N ALA A 192 10.69 -24.34 -7.03
CA ALA A 192 9.70 -25.19 -7.65
C ALA A 192 9.97 -26.63 -7.21
N ILE A 193 8.99 -27.24 -6.54
CA ILE A 193 9.08 -28.64 -6.16
C ILE A 193 9.26 -29.42 -7.46
N GLN A 194 10.46 -29.94 -7.66
CA GLN A 194 10.67 -31.05 -8.58
C GLN A 194 9.86 -32.23 -8.03
N GLY A 195 8.89 -32.69 -8.82
CA GLY A 195 8.25 -33.98 -8.63
C GLY A 195 6.84 -33.92 -8.06
N GLU A 196 5.87 -33.49 -8.87
CA GLU A 196 4.69 -34.34 -9.06
C GLU A 196 4.17 -34.17 -10.49
N VAL A 197 4.10 -35.31 -11.17
CA VAL A 197 3.73 -35.47 -12.55
C VAL A 197 2.24 -35.21 -12.68
N LEU A 198 1.87 -34.03 -13.16
CA LEU A 198 0.66 -33.89 -13.98
C LEU A 198 1.10 -33.60 -15.40
N SER A 199 1.03 -34.68 -16.16
CA SER A 199 1.02 -34.71 -17.61
C SER A 199 0.17 -33.56 -18.16
N SER A 200 0.84 -32.55 -18.69
CA SER A 200 0.29 -31.68 -19.70
C SER A 200 1.42 -31.40 -20.68
N THR A 201 1.65 -32.38 -21.56
CA THR A 201 2.25 -32.13 -22.86
C THR A 201 1.40 -31.05 -23.54
N ASN A 202 1.87 -29.81 -23.53
CA ASN A 202 1.55 -28.84 -24.57
C ASN A 202 2.76 -27.92 -24.79
N HIS A 203 3.31 -28.12 -25.97
CA HIS A 203 4.24 -27.39 -26.81
C HIS A 203 5.00 -26.17 -26.26
N ALA A 204 6.27 -26.15 -26.65
CA ALA A 204 7.11 -24.96 -26.78
C ALA A 204 6.31 -23.79 -27.39
N ALA A 205 5.92 -22.86 -26.52
CA ALA A 205 5.58 -21.50 -26.89
C ALA A 205 6.64 -20.62 -26.26
N THR A 206 7.48 -20.01 -27.09
CA THR A 206 8.28 -18.85 -26.73
C THR A 206 7.30 -17.72 -26.38
N THR A 207 6.89 -17.62 -25.12
CA THR A 207 5.91 -16.62 -24.68
C THR A 207 6.50 -15.21 -24.84
N PRO A 208 5.81 -14.24 -25.48
CA PRO A 208 6.26 -12.86 -25.60
C PRO A 208 6.64 -12.19 -24.27
N GLY A 209 6.07 -12.66 -23.15
CA GLY A 209 6.42 -12.21 -21.80
C GLY A 209 7.86 -12.49 -21.38
N ALA A 210 8.48 -13.57 -21.88
CA ALA A 210 9.88 -13.88 -21.58
C ALA A 210 10.84 -12.87 -22.25
N VAL A 211 10.48 -12.39 -23.45
CA VAL A 211 11.23 -11.36 -24.17
C VAL A 211 11.13 -10.02 -23.44
N GLY A 212 9.92 -9.61 -23.02
CA GLY A 212 9.75 -8.36 -22.26
C GLY A 212 10.42 -8.36 -20.86
N GLN A 213 10.50 -9.52 -20.21
CA GLN A 213 11.28 -9.68 -18.97
C GLN A 213 12.79 -9.56 -19.23
N LEU A 214 13.29 -10.11 -20.33
CA LEU A 214 14.68 -10.00 -20.74
C LEU A 214 15.04 -8.55 -21.10
N GLU A 215 14.17 -7.84 -21.81
CA GLU A 215 14.37 -6.43 -22.18
C GLU A 215 14.45 -5.52 -20.96
N ASN A 216 13.56 -5.71 -19.99
CA ASN A 216 13.60 -4.96 -18.72
C ASN A 216 14.87 -5.27 -17.92
N ALA A 217 15.30 -6.53 -17.87
CA ALA A 217 16.54 -6.92 -17.21
C ALA A 217 17.78 -6.28 -17.88
N VAL A 218 17.82 -6.27 -19.22
CA VAL A 218 18.88 -5.62 -20.00
C VAL A 218 18.87 -4.11 -19.82
N ALA A 219 17.69 -3.48 -19.79
CA ALA A 219 17.56 -2.04 -19.54
C ALA A 219 18.06 -1.65 -18.15
N LEU A 220 17.74 -2.46 -17.13
CA LEU A 220 18.22 -2.25 -15.76
C LEU A 220 19.75 -2.45 -15.68
N ALA A 221 20.26 -3.51 -16.31
CA ALA A 221 21.70 -3.76 -16.39
C ALA A 221 22.43 -2.59 -17.05
N LYS A 222 21.93 -2.08 -18.19
CA LYS A 222 22.49 -0.89 -18.87
C LYS A 222 22.52 0.35 -17.97
N LYS A 223 21.50 0.55 -17.14
CA LYS A 223 21.42 1.69 -16.22
C LYS A 223 22.48 1.62 -15.11
N HIS A 224 22.79 0.42 -14.63
CA HIS A 224 23.72 0.22 -13.51
C HIS A 224 25.16 -0.08 -13.95
N LEU A 225 25.36 -0.56 -15.19
CA LEU A 225 26.68 -0.82 -15.76
C LEU A 225 27.30 0.46 -16.32
N THR A 226 27.85 1.28 -15.43
CA THR A 226 28.55 2.51 -15.83
C THR A 226 29.99 2.21 -16.26
N ARG A 227 30.55 3.05 -17.14
CA ARG A 227 31.95 2.95 -17.56
C ARG A 227 32.93 2.99 -16.38
N GLY A 228 32.60 3.72 -15.32
CA GLY A 228 33.38 3.79 -14.09
C GLY A 228 33.37 2.47 -13.31
N LEU A 229 32.23 1.80 -13.22
CA LEU A 229 32.10 0.50 -12.56
C LEU A 229 32.89 -0.59 -13.30
N VAL A 230 32.81 -0.61 -14.63
CA VAL A 230 33.57 -1.55 -15.48
C VAL A 230 35.07 -1.32 -15.35
N LYS A 231 35.51 -0.05 -15.33
CA LYS A 231 36.92 0.29 -15.12
C LYS A 231 37.42 -0.19 -13.77
N LYS A 232 36.64 0.05 -12.71
CA LYS A 232 36.96 -0.38 -11.34
C LYS A 232 37.04 -1.91 -11.23
N ALA A 233 36.09 -2.64 -11.81
CA ALA A 233 36.12 -4.10 -11.84
C ALA A 233 37.36 -4.65 -12.58
N PHE A 234 37.78 -3.99 -13.67
CA PHE A 234 38.99 -4.36 -14.41
C PHE A 234 40.28 -4.09 -13.61
N GLU A 235 40.31 -3.02 -12.81
CA GLU A 235 41.43 -2.70 -11.90
C GLU A 235 41.52 -3.71 -10.73
N GLU A 236 40.38 -4.18 -10.21
CA GLU A 236 40.32 -5.12 -9.09
C GLU A 236 40.57 -6.58 -9.53
N SER A 237 40.08 -7.00 -10.69
CA SER A 237 40.18 -8.38 -11.18
C SER A 237 40.14 -8.46 -12.71
N PRO A 238 41.28 -8.26 -13.39
CA PRO A 238 41.33 -8.18 -14.85
C PRO A 238 41.00 -9.50 -15.56
N GLU A 239 41.38 -10.65 -14.99
CA GLU A 239 41.13 -11.97 -15.60
C GLU A 239 39.65 -12.34 -15.56
N ASP A 240 38.97 -12.12 -14.43
CA ASP A 240 37.52 -12.36 -14.31
C ASP A 240 36.73 -11.41 -15.21
N THR A 241 37.18 -10.16 -15.34
CA THR A 241 36.53 -9.18 -16.23
C THR A 241 36.68 -9.58 -17.70
N ARG A 242 37.85 -10.09 -18.11
CA ARG A 242 38.05 -10.62 -19.47
C ARG A 242 37.18 -11.84 -19.75
N ARG A 243 37.14 -12.80 -18.82
CA ARG A 243 36.30 -13.99 -18.94
C ARG A 243 34.82 -13.63 -19.09
N LEU A 244 34.31 -12.70 -18.26
CA LEU A 244 32.93 -12.25 -18.37
C LEU A 244 32.66 -11.52 -19.69
N ALA A 245 33.61 -10.74 -20.20
CA ALA A 245 33.47 -10.09 -21.51
C ALA A 245 33.39 -11.12 -22.65
N GLU A 246 34.17 -12.20 -22.58
CA GLU A 246 34.12 -13.31 -23.55
C GLU A 246 32.79 -14.08 -23.47
N GLU A 247 32.29 -14.36 -22.27
CA GLU A 247 30.99 -15.01 -22.06
C GLU A 247 29.84 -14.16 -22.65
N VAL A 248 29.86 -12.84 -22.41
CA VAL A 248 28.87 -11.90 -22.98
C VAL A 248 28.96 -11.83 -24.50
N ALA A 249 30.18 -11.81 -25.07
CA ALA A 249 30.38 -11.82 -26.51
C ALA A 249 29.86 -13.13 -27.16
N SER A 250 30.08 -14.26 -26.50
CA SER A 250 29.57 -15.57 -26.92
C SER A 250 28.03 -15.63 -26.94
N TRP A 251 27.39 -15.08 -25.89
CA TRP A 251 25.93 -14.97 -25.85
C TRP A 251 25.40 -14.05 -26.95
N ALA A 252 26.05 -12.91 -27.19
CA ALA A 252 25.65 -11.99 -28.27
C ALA A 252 25.74 -12.64 -29.66
N ALA A 253 26.79 -13.42 -29.91
CA ALA A 253 26.93 -14.20 -31.15
C ALA A 253 25.84 -15.26 -31.31
N THR A 254 25.49 -15.95 -30.21
CA THR A 254 24.42 -16.97 -30.18
C THR A 254 23.06 -16.33 -30.49
N VAL A 255 22.75 -15.19 -29.88
CA VAL A 255 21.50 -14.45 -30.12
C VAL A 255 21.43 -13.96 -31.57
N THR A 256 22.53 -13.41 -32.09
CA THR A 256 22.60 -12.95 -33.50
C THR A 256 22.41 -14.09 -34.49
N LYS A 257 22.92 -15.29 -34.17
CA LYS A 257 22.74 -16.50 -34.99
C LYS A 257 21.28 -17.00 -34.93
N ALA A 258 20.63 -16.92 -33.78
CA ALA A 258 19.23 -17.31 -33.61
C ALA A 258 18.25 -16.33 -34.27
N ALA A 259 18.68 -15.09 -34.53
CA ALA A 259 17.88 -14.05 -35.18
C ALA A 259 17.96 -14.05 -36.72
N LYS A 260 18.79 -14.91 -37.33
CA LYS A 260 18.92 -15.09 -38.79
C LYS A 260 18.19 -16.35 -39.23
#